data_AF-A0A8J2MFS5-F1
#
_entry.id   AF-A0A8J2MFS5-F1
#
_cell.length_a   1.000
_cell.length_b   1.000
_cell.length_c   1.000
_cell.angle_alpha   90.00
_cell.angle_beta   90.00
_cell.angle_gamma   90.00
#
_symmetry.space_group_name_H-M   'P 1'
#
loop_
_entity.id
_entity.type
_entity.pdbx_description
1 polymer ?
#
loop_
_entity_poly.entity_id
_entity_poly.type
_entity_poly.pdbx_seq_one_letter_code
_entity_poly.pdbx_strand_id
1 'polypeptide(L)'
;MKRLLNTVAKFIHYFVNQTLDLESDVLALKFLRLIKIYIDALNLDYKITDSSINIFSNDCPSMLESLKPLSILRVLQILARNKAEEYCYELIDCLLAIYQPNNQEKCNSSASGDMEMSENSSVEIYRALTKHITPPGSAIINSSARRKYSNAHIENFQILVDSQKVQIKKIIHTAKDIAPLLFQADSFRYDNQGEIVKVRSSILARLSDYYCQVSWAAISEILDHVILWWSPEGLATRHNHGAQYLKDWLHSFLLTPSNVPISIRPTLDNLCETLGCHVTATCWDELFRLAYIASFECASRPCSSEGTDTGQMFAQVFQLLVNLSNECEVSGEWAIGAPLMELPLSEQIIILHRLDHSIHTMRLWASHESKLIAHTWDLESFFLLVKGDLHQCIDQLSYLKLADHTAALATDDVSVQVYVCTRMRAKIVSEVNANYLLLKESSSKCISTLAKICRVISLANLHMCFPISNIWRRTSIVSNINPSPYVQVYLERVLLPVLEVVEDEDISNMVLKIMCEAWLDYIYLHRVKFSEIGAYQLLSDFAFVTQWVSNCSIISQNVKDQLLKNEVLRRCEATRSSDGSPESLGLERMPAEMYVPNQEQWLELRAEKNYKLYCCTE
;
A
#
# COMPACT_ATOMS: atom_id res chain seq x y z
N MET A 1 -2.17 -32.23 52.75
CA MET A 1 -3.57 -31.73 52.66
C MET A 1 -3.66 -30.42 51.87
N LYS A 2 -2.98 -29.33 52.27
CA LYS A 2 -2.95 -28.03 51.53
C LYS A 2 -2.62 -28.16 50.02
N ARG A 3 -1.63 -29.00 49.66
CA ARG A 3 -1.29 -29.30 48.25
C ARG A 3 -2.44 -29.94 47.46
N LEU A 4 -3.16 -30.89 48.05
CA LEU A 4 -4.32 -31.55 47.44
C LEU A 4 -5.45 -30.53 47.23
N LEU A 5 -5.71 -29.71 48.25
CA LEU A 5 -6.72 -28.65 48.20
C LEU A 5 -6.41 -27.61 47.11
N ASN A 6 -5.15 -27.17 47.01
CA ASN A 6 -4.70 -26.27 45.94
C ASN A 6 -4.85 -26.92 44.55
N THR A 7 -4.59 -28.22 44.42
CA THR A 7 -4.74 -28.94 43.15
C THR A 7 -6.21 -28.99 42.73
N VAL A 8 -7.11 -29.31 43.67
CA VAL A 8 -8.56 -29.31 43.44
C VAL A 8 -9.07 -27.90 43.13
N ALA A 9 -8.62 -26.88 43.87
CA ALA A 9 -9.00 -25.49 43.63
C ALA A 9 -8.54 -25.00 42.24
N LYS A 10 -7.34 -25.37 41.80
CA LYS A 10 -6.86 -25.07 40.43
C LYS A 10 -7.67 -25.78 39.36
N PHE A 11 -7.98 -27.06 39.57
CA PHE A 11 -8.84 -27.80 38.65
C PHE A 11 -10.21 -27.15 38.53
N ILE A 12 -10.84 -26.80 39.65
CA ILE A 12 -12.13 -26.10 39.66
C ILE A 12 -12.02 -24.75 38.96
N HIS A 13 -10.97 -23.97 39.24
CA HIS A 13 -10.74 -22.67 38.60
C HIS A 13 -10.60 -22.80 37.07
N TYR A 14 -9.80 -23.76 36.60
CA TYR A 14 -9.60 -24.01 35.18
C TYR A 14 -10.88 -24.53 34.52
N PHE A 15 -11.57 -25.47 35.17
CA PHE A 15 -12.85 -25.99 34.69
C PHE A 15 -13.88 -24.88 34.55
N VAL A 16 -14.08 -24.06 35.59
CA VAL A 16 -14.99 -22.90 35.54
C VAL A 16 -14.58 -21.92 34.43
N ASN A 17 -13.30 -21.62 34.26
CA ASN A 17 -12.88 -20.70 33.19
C ASN A 17 -13.17 -21.25 31.77
N GLN A 18 -13.16 -22.58 31.58
CA GLN A 18 -13.29 -23.21 30.26
C GLN A 18 -14.72 -23.64 29.92
N THR A 19 -15.55 -23.98 30.92
CA THR A 19 -16.83 -24.66 30.68
C THR A 19 -18.03 -23.94 31.26
N LEU A 20 -17.83 -22.78 31.92
CA LEU A 20 -18.93 -22.02 32.50
C LEU A 20 -19.84 -21.49 31.39
N ASP A 21 -20.88 -22.27 31.11
CA ASP A 21 -21.99 -21.89 30.25
C ASP A 21 -23.30 -22.07 31.03
N LEU A 22 -24.09 -21.00 31.13
CA LEU A 22 -25.26 -20.91 32.01
C LEU A 22 -26.58 -20.96 31.21
N GLU A 23 -26.62 -21.73 30.13
CA GLU A 23 -27.85 -21.92 29.32
C GLU A 23 -29.01 -22.52 30.09
N SER A 24 -28.71 -23.42 31.02
CA SER A 24 -29.71 -24.09 31.85
C SER A 24 -29.61 -23.59 33.29
N ASP A 25 -30.75 -23.21 33.88
CA ASP A 25 -30.85 -22.88 35.30
C ASP A 25 -30.24 -23.99 36.19
N VAL A 26 -30.36 -25.25 35.77
CA VAL A 26 -29.80 -26.42 36.46
C VAL A 26 -28.27 -26.45 36.39
N LEU A 27 -27.69 -26.15 35.22
CA LEU A 27 -26.24 -26.05 35.06
C LEU A 27 -25.70 -24.84 35.81
N ALA A 28 -26.42 -23.72 35.78
CA ALA A 28 -26.07 -22.52 36.51
C ALA A 28 -26.01 -22.73 38.02
N LEU A 29 -27.00 -23.44 38.57
CA LEU A 29 -27.00 -23.90 39.96
C LEU A 29 -25.75 -24.74 40.29
N LYS A 30 -25.39 -25.69 39.40
CA LYS A 30 -24.23 -26.57 39.62
C LYS A 30 -22.91 -25.80 39.56
N PHE A 31 -22.73 -24.92 38.58
CA PHE A 31 -21.52 -24.09 38.45
C PHE A 31 -21.37 -23.11 39.62
N LEU A 32 -22.44 -22.45 40.05
CA LEU A 32 -22.40 -21.55 41.20
C LEU A 32 -22.10 -22.29 42.51
N ARG A 33 -22.60 -23.51 42.68
CA ARG A 33 -22.22 -24.39 43.80
C ARG A 33 -20.75 -24.80 43.74
N LEU A 34 -20.23 -25.10 42.54
CA LEU A 34 -18.81 -25.43 42.36
C LEU A 34 -17.91 -24.23 42.68
N ILE A 35 -18.30 -23.02 42.26
CA ILE A 35 -17.62 -21.77 42.61
C ILE A 35 -17.67 -21.52 44.12
N LYS A 36 -18.80 -21.79 44.77
CA LYS A 36 -18.91 -21.72 46.23
C LYS A 36 -17.92 -22.68 46.90
N ILE A 37 -17.87 -23.94 46.46
CA ILE A 37 -16.92 -24.94 46.98
C ILE A 37 -15.47 -24.46 46.80
N TYR A 38 -15.16 -23.83 45.66
CA TYR A 38 -13.85 -23.23 45.43
C TYR A 38 -13.54 -22.11 46.43
N ILE A 39 -14.47 -21.18 46.66
CA ILE A 39 -14.29 -20.07 47.61
C ILE A 39 -14.16 -20.60 49.04
N ASP A 40 -15.02 -21.55 49.43
CA ASP A 40 -14.98 -22.18 50.74
C ASP A 40 -13.65 -22.92 50.95
N ALA A 41 -13.15 -23.62 49.92
CA ALA A 41 -11.85 -24.28 49.96
C ALA A 41 -10.69 -23.29 50.14
N LEU A 42 -10.74 -22.11 49.51
CA LEU A 42 -9.72 -21.07 49.71
C LEU A 42 -9.77 -20.43 51.10
N ASN A 43 -10.96 -20.36 51.70
CA ASN A 43 -11.18 -19.79 53.04
C ASN A 43 -10.90 -20.79 54.18
N LEU A 44 -10.55 -22.05 53.88
CA LEU A 44 -10.13 -23.02 54.89
C LEU A 44 -8.76 -22.63 55.46
N ASP A 45 -8.79 -21.92 56.59
CA ASP A 45 -7.62 -21.43 57.31
C ASP A 45 -6.87 -22.60 57.97
N TYR A 46 -5.88 -23.17 57.27
CA TYR A 46 -4.99 -24.16 57.88
C TYR A 46 -3.85 -23.45 58.61
N LYS A 47 -3.98 -23.31 59.94
CA LYS A 47 -2.84 -23.18 60.85
C LYS A 47 -2.00 -24.45 60.76
N ILE A 48 -1.10 -24.54 59.79
CA ILE A 48 -0.04 -25.56 59.79
C ILE A 48 1.02 -25.08 60.79
N THR A 49 0.77 -25.30 62.07
CA THR A 49 1.84 -25.36 63.07
C THR A 49 2.44 -26.76 62.99
N ASP A 50 3.29 -26.99 62.01
CA ASP A 50 4.18 -28.14 62.07
C ASP A 50 5.56 -27.71 61.55
N SER A 51 6.51 -27.59 62.48
CA SER A 51 7.86 -27.05 62.29
C SER A 51 8.80 -28.07 61.64
N SER A 52 8.34 -28.81 60.63
CA SER A 52 9.08 -29.95 60.09
C SER A 52 8.89 -30.22 58.59
N ILE A 53 8.61 -29.20 57.77
CA ILE A 53 8.59 -29.38 56.31
C ILE A 53 9.97 -29.06 55.73
N ASN A 54 10.80 -30.10 55.62
CA ASN A 54 11.99 -30.12 54.78
C ASN A 54 11.64 -29.72 53.35
N ILE A 55 12.28 -28.65 52.87
CA ILE A 55 12.19 -28.14 51.49
C ILE A 55 13.05 -29.05 50.60
N PHE A 56 12.53 -30.22 50.22
CA PHE A 56 13.15 -31.10 49.22
C PHE A 56 12.11 -31.71 48.27
N SER A 57 11.15 -30.91 47.80
CA SER A 57 10.34 -31.26 46.63
C SER A 57 10.58 -30.27 45.51
N ASN A 58 10.81 -30.81 44.30
CA ASN A 58 10.97 -30.09 43.04
C ASN A 58 9.60 -29.52 42.59
N ASP A 59 8.94 -28.77 43.47
CA ASP A 59 7.58 -28.28 43.23
C ASP A 59 7.63 -27.04 42.34
N CYS A 60 6.91 -27.09 41.22
CA CYS A 60 6.79 -25.99 40.27
C CYS A 60 6.31 -24.72 41.00
N PRO A 61 7.00 -23.57 40.88
CA PRO A 61 6.63 -22.32 41.58
C PRO A 61 5.17 -21.90 41.39
N SER A 62 4.60 -22.19 40.21
CA SER A 62 3.19 -21.94 39.93
C SER A 62 2.26 -22.69 40.90
N MET A 63 2.62 -23.89 41.39
CA MET A 63 1.84 -24.67 42.37
C MET A 63 1.81 -24.07 43.77
N LEU A 64 2.71 -23.14 44.06
CA LEU A 64 2.83 -22.45 45.36
C LEU A 64 2.16 -21.07 45.37
N GLU A 65 1.76 -20.54 44.22
CA GLU A 65 1.04 -19.26 44.13
C GLU A 65 -0.31 -19.31 44.86
N SER A 66 -0.58 -18.27 45.64
CA SER A 66 -1.86 -18.09 46.33
C SER A 66 -2.97 -17.80 45.32
N LEU A 67 -3.95 -18.70 45.23
CA LEU A 67 -5.14 -18.50 44.40
C LEU A 67 -6.03 -17.40 44.98
N LYS A 68 -6.52 -16.51 44.12
CA LYS A 68 -7.45 -15.44 44.50
C LYS A 68 -8.90 -15.96 44.48
N PRO A 69 -9.75 -15.50 45.42
CA PRO A 69 -11.19 -15.79 45.34
C PRO A 69 -11.78 -15.20 44.05
N LEU A 70 -12.72 -15.93 43.45
CA LEU A 70 -13.46 -15.43 42.29
C LEU A 70 -14.44 -14.35 42.77
N SER A 71 -14.51 -13.23 42.04
CA SER A 71 -15.52 -12.19 42.25
C SER A 71 -16.67 -12.36 41.25
N ILE A 72 -17.84 -11.80 41.55
CA ILE A 72 -18.96 -11.78 40.60
C ILE A 72 -18.57 -11.13 39.26
N LEU A 73 -17.72 -10.08 39.28
CA LEU A 73 -17.22 -9.45 38.06
C LEU A 73 -16.41 -10.42 37.21
N ARG A 74 -15.55 -11.24 37.83
CA ARG A 74 -14.77 -12.25 37.10
C ARG A 74 -15.65 -13.35 36.52
N VAL A 75 -16.69 -13.77 37.24
CA VAL A 75 -17.68 -14.72 36.72
C VAL A 75 -18.40 -14.12 35.50
N LEU A 76 -18.85 -12.86 35.58
CA LEU A 76 -19.47 -12.17 34.45
C LEU A 76 -18.53 -12.03 33.24
N GLN A 77 -17.23 -11.79 33.45
CA GLN A 77 -16.24 -11.76 32.36
C GLN A 77 -16.09 -13.13 31.67
N ILE A 78 -16.04 -14.22 32.44
CA ILE A 78 -15.94 -15.57 31.90
C ILE A 78 -17.20 -15.89 31.08
N LEU A 79 -18.38 -15.56 31.62
CA LEU A 79 -19.66 -15.73 30.92
C LEU A 79 -19.72 -14.95 29.62
N ALA A 80 -19.32 -13.68 29.64
CA ALA A 80 -19.30 -12.82 28.47
C ALA A 80 -18.44 -13.41 27.36
N ARG A 81 -17.26 -13.96 27.70
CA ARG A 81 -16.36 -14.61 26.75
C ARG A 81 -16.94 -15.90 26.19
N ASN A 82 -17.50 -16.75 27.04
CA ASN A 82 -18.05 -18.04 26.61
C ASN A 82 -19.32 -17.86 25.76
N LYS A 83 -20.07 -16.77 25.95
CA LYS A 83 -21.24 -16.41 25.14
C LYS A 83 -20.95 -15.52 23.93
N ALA A 84 -19.70 -15.07 23.76
CA ALA A 84 -19.36 -14.12 22.71
C ALA A 84 -19.67 -14.67 21.31
N GLU A 85 -19.39 -15.96 21.07
CA GLU A 85 -19.67 -16.59 19.77
C GLU A 85 -21.17 -16.66 19.47
N GLU A 86 -22.01 -17.09 20.42
CA GLU A 86 -23.46 -17.14 20.24
C GLU A 86 -24.04 -15.75 19.96
N TYR A 87 -23.68 -14.76 20.76
CA TYR A 87 -24.15 -13.38 20.55
C TYR A 87 -23.60 -12.76 19.26
N CYS A 88 -22.42 -13.19 18.79
CA CYS A 88 -21.88 -12.80 17.51
C CYS A 88 -22.80 -13.28 16.37
N TYR A 89 -23.25 -14.54 16.39
CA TYR A 89 -24.21 -15.05 15.41
C TYR A 89 -25.56 -14.32 15.48
N GLU A 90 -26.09 -14.06 16.69
CA GLU A 90 -27.32 -13.29 16.85
C GLU A 90 -27.20 -11.85 16.29
N LEU A 91 -26.03 -11.22 16.44
CA LEU A 91 -25.74 -9.92 15.85
C LEU A 91 -25.72 -10.00 14.31
N ILE A 92 -25.06 -11.02 13.75
CA ILE A 92 -25.01 -11.27 12.30
C ILE A 92 -26.42 -11.47 11.74
N ASP A 93 -27.28 -12.23 12.42
CA ASP A 93 -28.69 -12.41 12.04
C ASP A 93 -29.48 -11.10 12.06
N CYS A 94 -29.20 -10.22 13.04
CA CYS A 94 -29.79 -8.89 13.07
C CYS A 94 -29.35 -8.04 11.88
N LEU A 95 -28.05 -8.04 11.55
CA LEU A 95 -27.50 -7.32 10.40
C LEU A 95 -28.10 -7.83 9.08
N LEU A 96 -28.25 -9.15 8.95
CA LEU A 96 -28.92 -9.82 7.83
C LEU A 96 -30.36 -9.40 7.63
N ALA A 97 -31.13 -9.34 8.73
CA ALA A 97 -32.53 -8.98 8.66
C ALA A 97 -32.73 -7.54 8.16
N ILE A 98 -31.74 -6.68 8.41
CA ILE A 98 -31.73 -5.28 7.97
C ILE A 98 -31.20 -5.15 6.54
N TYR A 99 -30.24 -5.99 6.15
CA TYR A 99 -29.68 -6.01 4.82
C TYR A 99 -30.74 -6.35 3.75
N GLN A 100 -31.13 -5.36 2.94
CA GLN A 100 -32.00 -5.58 1.77
C GLN A 100 -31.14 -5.66 0.50
N PRO A 101 -31.02 -6.82 -0.14
CA PRO A 101 -30.39 -6.89 -1.45
C PRO A 101 -31.25 -6.09 -2.45
N ASN A 102 -30.64 -5.15 -3.17
CA ASN A 102 -31.29 -4.36 -4.21
C ASN A 102 -31.80 -5.27 -5.35
N ASN A 103 -33.04 -5.75 -5.24
CA ASN A 103 -33.74 -6.48 -6.30
C ASN A 103 -34.35 -5.51 -7.33
N GLN A 104 -33.54 -4.66 -7.97
CA GLN A 104 -34.02 -3.80 -9.07
C GLN A 104 -33.36 -4.00 -10.43
N GLU A 105 -32.43 -4.94 -10.59
CA GLU A 105 -32.02 -5.39 -11.93
C GLU A 105 -32.65 -6.75 -12.22
N LYS A 106 -33.87 -6.69 -12.76
CA LYS A 106 -34.58 -7.87 -13.27
C LYS A 106 -33.80 -8.44 -14.46
N CYS A 107 -33.29 -9.65 -14.26
CA CYS A 107 -32.98 -10.61 -15.32
C CYS A 107 -34.12 -10.68 -16.34
N ASN A 108 -33.86 -10.16 -17.53
CA ASN A 108 -34.54 -10.54 -18.76
C ASN A 108 -33.47 -11.10 -19.72
N SER A 109 -32.99 -12.30 -19.46
CA SER A 109 -32.36 -13.12 -20.49
C SER A 109 -32.64 -14.58 -20.19
N SER A 110 -33.64 -15.11 -20.88
CA SER A 110 -33.84 -16.53 -21.07
C SER A 110 -32.80 -17.06 -22.05
N ALA A 111 -31.79 -17.80 -21.59
CA ALA A 111 -31.11 -18.80 -22.43
C ALA A 111 -30.30 -19.76 -21.56
N SER A 112 -30.25 -20.99 -22.04
CA SER A 112 -29.72 -22.21 -21.46
C SER A 112 -28.22 -22.21 -21.21
N GLY A 113 -27.83 -22.86 -20.12
CA GLY A 113 -26.70 -23.80 -20.07
C GLY A 113 -25.33 -23.27 -20.48
N ASP A 114 -24.71 -22.51 -19.59
CA ASP A 114 -23.34 -22.77 -19.13
C ASP A 114 -23.09 -21.98 -17.84
N MET A 115 -22.19 -22.50 -17.02
CA MET A 115 -21.89 -22.07 -15.67
C MET A 115 -21.13 -20.73 -15.68
N GLU A 116 -21.80 -19.63 -16.01
CA GLU A 116 -21.32 -18.27 -15.76
C GLU A 116 -21.73 -17.83 -14.36
N MET A 117 -20.72 -17.58 -13.52
CA MET A 117 -20.83 -17.04 -12.18
C MET A 117 -21.47 -15.65 -12.25
N SER A 118 -22.78 -15.59 -12.08
CA SER A 118 -23.58 -14.36 -12.00
C SER A 118 -23.00 -13.40 -10.95
N GLU A 119 -22.52 -12.25 -11.43
CA GLU A 119 -21.94 -11.08 -10.73
C GLU A 119 -22.93 -10.31 -9.83
N ASN A 120 -23.77 -10.99 -9.06
CA ASN A 120 -24.70 -10.32 -8.15
C ASN A 120 -24.17 -10.33 -6.71
N SER A 121 -23.43 -9.28 -6.35
CA SER A 121 -22.87 -8.99 -5.01
C SER A 121 -23.88 -9.14 -3.86
N SER A 122 -25.16 -8.92 -4.16
CA SER A 122 -26.27 -9.02 -3.22
C SER A 122 -26.63 -10.46 -2.81
N VAL A 123 -26.42 -11.44 -3.71
CA VAL A 123 -26.56 -12.88 -3.43
C VAL A 123 -25.36 -13.40 -2.65
N GLU A 124 -24.18 -12.82 -2.88
CA GLU A 124 -22.93 -13.23 -2.23
C GLU A 124 -22.91 -12.84 -0.75
N ILE A 125 -23.40 -11.65 -0.42
CA ILE A 125 -23.54 -11.18 0.97
C ILE A 125 -24.64 -11.96 1.69
N TYR A 126 -25.79 -12.16 1.03
CA TYR A 126 -26.83 -13.01 1.57
C TYR A 126 -26.28 -14.41 1.88
N ARG A 127 -25.49 -15.03 0.98
CA ARG A 127 -24.86 -16.35 1.21
C ARG A 127 -23.82 -16.33 2.33
N ALA A 128 -22.90 -15.37 2.34
CA ALA A 128 -21.85 -15.26 3.37
C ALA A 128 -22.46 -15.13 4.76
N LEU A 129 -23.54 -14.37 4.87
CA LEU A 129 -24.21 -14.13 6.14
C LEU A 129 -25.20 -15.26 6.52
N THR A 130 -25.94 -15.89 5.59
CA THR A 130 -27.00 -16.88 5.94
C THR A 130 -26.53 -18.33 6.08
N LYS A 131 -25.33 -18.71 5.61
CA LYS A 131 -24.96 -20.14 5.54
C LYS A 131 -24.39 -20.74 6.82
N HIS A 132 -24.16 -19.93 7.86
CA HIS A 132 -23.91 -20.42 9.21
C HIS A 132 -25.15 -21.08 9.85
N ILE A 133 -26.33 -20.97 9.22
CA ILE A 133 -27.62 -21.31 9.83
C ILE A 133 -28.06 -22.77 9.60
N THR A 134 -27.40 -23.65 8.82
CA THR A 134 -27.73 -25.10 8.87
C THR A 134 -26.77 -26.06 8.15
N PRO A 135 -26.42 -27.24 8.73
CA PRO A 135 -26.26 -28.50 7.99
C PRO A 135 -27.64 -29.03 7.53
N PRO A 136 -27.73 -29.96 6.56
CA PRO A 136 -28.88 -30.07 5.66
C PRO A 136 -30.17 -30.57 6.35
N GLY A 137 -31.27 -29.83 6.20
CA GLY A 137 -32.59 -30.33 6.60
C GLY A 137 -33.70 -29.27 6.63
N SER A 138 -34.31 -29.01 5.47
CA SER A 138 -35.71 -28.58 5.27
C SER A 138 -36.25 -27.37 6.08
N ALA A 139 -36.59 -26.29 5.38
CA ALA A 139 -37.99 -25.92 5.10
C ALA A 139 -38.08 -24.54 4.41
N ILE A 140 -38.74 -24.54 3.25
CA ILE A 140 -39.14 -23.38 2.48
C ILE A 140 -40.28 -22.66 3.22
N ILE A 141 -40.19 -21.35 3.47
CA ILE A 141 -41.36 -20.53 3.81
C ILE A 141 -41.37 -19.21 3.00
N ASN A 142 -42.58 -18.89 2.55
CA ASN A 142 -42.98 -18.03 1.46
C ASN A 142 -42.67 -16.52 1.60
N SER A 143 -42.35 -15.94 0.45
CA SER A 143 -41.97 -14.55 0.20
C SER A 143 -43.16 -13.65 -0.20
N SER A 144 -44.09 -13.35 0.70
CA SER A 144 -45.25 -12.50 0.33
C SER A 144 -45.66 -11.40 1.33
N ALA A 145 -44.77 -10.97 2.23
CA ALA A 145 -45.06 -9.85 3.14
C ALA A 145 -43.88 -8.86 3.25
N ARG A 146 -43.59 -8.10 2.19
CA ARG A 146 -42.58 -7.02 2.24
C ARG A 146 -43.12 -5.77 1.56
N ARG A 147 -43.69 -4.86 2.35
CA ARG A 147 -43.84 -3.41 2.09
C ARG A 147 -44.45 -2.74 3.33
N LYS A 148 -43.63 -2.54 4.37
CA LYS A 148 -43.76 -1.65 5.56
C LYS A 148 -42.85 -2.15 6.70
N TYR A 149 -41.53 -2.24 6.49
CA TYR A 149 -40.63 -2.86 7.48
C TYR A 149 -39.21 -2.27 7.42
N SER A 150 -38.97 -1.07 7.95
CA SER A 150 -37.59 -0.64 8.29
C SER A 150 -37.40 -0.38 9.78
N ASN A 151 -38.40 0.19 10.48
CA ASN A 151 -38.32 0.41 11.93
C ASN A 151 -38.36 -0.88 12.77
N ALA A 152 -39.09 -1.91 12.30
CA ALA A 152 -39.25 -3.17 13.03
C ALA A 152 -37.97 -4.02 13.12
N HIS A 153 -36.96 -3.78 12.27
CA HIS A 153 -35.72 -4.56 12.28
C HIS A 153 -34.62 -3.94 13.16
N ILE A 154 -34.65 -2.62 13.39
CA ILE A 154 -33.74 -1.96 14.35
C ILE A 154 -34.14 -2.31 15.79
N GLU A 155 -35.44 -2.54 16.05
CA GLU A 155 -35.93 -3.08 17.32
C GLU A 155 -35.25 -4.41 17.69
N ASN A 156 -34.79 -5.20 16.71
CA ASN A 156 -34.08 -6.46 16.97
C ASN A 156 -32.77 -6.26 17.74
N PHE A 157 -32.02 -5.18 17.48
CA PHE A 157 -30.80 -4.87 18.23
C PHE A 157 -31.11 -4.53 19.70
N GLN A 158 -32.19 -3.79 19.93
CA GLN A 158 -32.60 -3.44 21.29
C GLN A 158 -33.13 -4.67 22.03
N ILE A 159 -33.91 -5.53 21.37
CA ILE A 159 -34.38 -6.81 21.89
C ILE A 159 -33.21 -7.72 22.28
N LEU A 160 -32.16 -7.78 21.46
CA LEU A 160 -30.93 -8.53 21.74
C LEU A 160 -30.27 -8.05 23.04
N VAL A 161 -30.02 -6.75 23.16
CA VAL A 161 -29.42 -6.16 24.38
C VAL A 161 -30.30 -6.39 25.62
N ASP A 162 -31.62 -6.23 25.48
CA ASP A 162 -32.54 -6.39 26.60
C ASP A 162 -32.68 -7.86 27.04
N SER A 163 -32.66 -8.80 26.10
CA SER A 163 -32.62 -10.24 26.38
C SER A 163 -31.40 -10.62 27.23
N GLN A 164 -30.21 -10.15 26.82
CA GLN A 164 -28.96 -10.36 27.56
C GLN A 164 -29.05 -9.79 28.99
N LYS A 165 -29.57 -8.57 29.15
CA LYS A 165 -29.76 -7.93 30.47
C LYS A 165 -30.73 -8.72 31.36
N VAL A 166 -31.80 -9.28 30.79
CA VAL A 166 -32.76 -10.10 31.54
C VAL A 166 -32.13 -11.41 32.02
N GLN A 167 -31.38 -12.09 31.16
CA GLN A 167 -30.70 -13.34 31.52
C GLN A 167 -29.68 -13.12 32.64
N ILE A 168 -28.85 -12.07 32.54
CA ILE A 168 -27.83 -11.77 33.56
C ILE A 168 -28.44 -11.35 34.89
N LYS A 169 -29.56 -10.61 34.87
CA LYS A 169 -30.28 -10.32 36.11
C LYS A 169 -30.72 -11.61 36.81
N LYS A 170 -31.23 -12.61 36.08
CA LYS A 170 -31.58 -13.92 36.69
C LYS A 170 -30.36 -14.57 37.33
N ILE A 171 -29.24 -14.65 36.60
CA ILE A 171 -27.99 -15.25 37.09
C ILE A 171 -27.47 -14.53 38.36
N ILE A 172 -27.53 -13.20 38.41
CA ILE A 172 -27.11 -12.43 39.59
C ILE A 172 -27.98 -12.75 40.81
N HIS A 173 -29.30 -12.90 40.63
CA HIS A 173 -30.20 -13.30 41.72
C HIS A 173 -29.91 -14.73 42.18
N THR A 174 -29.71 -15.67 41.26
CA THR A 174 -29.34 -17.06 41.59
C THR A 174 -27.98 -17.12 42.32
N ALA A 175 -27.00 -16.30 41.90
CA ALA A 175 -25.71 -16.21 42.57
C ALA A 175 -25.83 -15.64 43.99
N LYS A 176 -26.74 -14.67 44.22
CA LYS A 176 -27.07 -14.14 45.56
C LYS A 176 -27.47 -15.27 46.52
N ASP A 177 -28.31 -16.19 46.05
CA ASP A 177 -28.88 -17.23 46.88
C ASP A 177 -27.91 -18.40 47.14
N ILE A 178 -27.02 -18.71 46.19
CA ILE A 178 -26.12 -19.87 46.29
C ILE A 178 -24.75 -19.50 46.85
N ALA A 179 -24.16 -18.43 46.31
CA ALA A 179 -22.76 -18.04 46.54
C ALA A 179 -22.66 -16.54 46.84
N PRO A 180 -23.26 -16.05 47.94
CA PRO A 180 -23.27 -14.62 48.30
C PRO A 180 -21.86 -14.05 48.51
N LEU A 181 -20.87 -14.91 48.82
CA LEU A 181 -19.46 -14.57 48.96
C LEU A 181 -18.81 -14.02 47.67
N LEU A 182 -19.47 -14.15 46.51
CA LEU A 182 -19.04 -13.55 45.24
C LEU A 182 -19.17 -12.01 45.23
N PHE A 183 -20.01 -11.47 46.11
CA PHE A 183 -20.32 -10.05 46.19
C PHE A 183 -19.64 -9.41 47.39
N GLN A 184 -19.45 -8.10 47.33
CA GLN A 184 -18.99 -7.32 48.49
C GLN A 184 -20.16 -7.13 49.48
N ALA A 185 -19.86 -7.04 50.78
CA ALA A 185 -20.89 -6.99 51.83
C ALA A 185 -21.89 -5.81 51.70
N ASP A 186 -21.47 -4.72 51.04
CA ASP A 186 -22.26 -3.54 50.73
C ASP A 186 -23.20 -3.69 49.52
N SER A 187 -23.11 -4.81 48.80
CA SER A 187 -23.92 -5.09 47.61
C SER A 187 -25.38 -5.43 47.92
N PHE A 188 -25.67 -5.74 49.18
CA PHE A 188 -26.96 -6.28 49.61
C PHE A 188 -27.81 -5.26 50.40
N ARG A 189 -29.13 -5.52 50.42
CA ARG A 189 -30.05 -4.99 51.42
C ARG A 189 -30.36 -6.10 52.40
N TYR A 190 -30.26 -5.80 53.69
CA TYR A 190 -30.54 -6.71 54.78
C TYR A 190 -31.90 -6.40 55.39
N ASP A 191 -32.56 -7.41 55.94
CA ASP A 191 -33.74 -7.21 56.78
C ASP A 191 -33.33 -6.87 58.22
N ASN A 192 -34.34 -6.70 59.08
CA ASN A 192 -34.15 -6.38 60.49
C ASN A 192 -33.48 -7.52 61.29
N GLN A 193 -33.37 -8.73 60.71
CA GLN A 193 -32.73 -9.90 61.29
C GLN A 193 -31.31 -10.13 60.76
N GLY A 194 -30.84 -9.30 59.82
CA GLY A 194 -29.51 -9.38 59.24
C GLY A 194 -29.39 -10.32 58.04
N GLU A 195 -30.51 -10.83 57.51
CA GLU A 195 -30.53 -11.74 56.36
C GLU A 195 -30.60 -11.00 55.02
N ILE A 196 -30.00 -11.59 53.98
CA ILE A 196 -29.90 -10.96 52.64
C ILE A 196 -31.25 -10.99 51.91
N VAL A 197 -31.94 -9.86 51.89
CA VAL A 197 -33.23 -9.72 51.19
C VAL A 197 -33.02 -9.68 49.68
N LYS A 198 -32.21 -8.74 49.19
CA LYS A 198 -31.97 -8.55 47.75
C LYS A 198 -30.66 -7.82 47.46
N VAL A 199 -30.17 -7.99 46.24
CA VAL A 199 -29.11 -7.13 45.69
C VAL A 199 -29.65 -5.72 45.53
N ARG A 200 -28.87 -4.70 45.88
CA ARG A 200 -29.25 -3.29 45.69
C ARG A 200 -29.47 -3.02 44.19
N SER A 201 -30.54 -2.29 43.85
CA SER A 201 -30.88 -1.99 42.46
C SER A 201 -29.77 -1.25 41.70
N SER A 202 -29.06 -0.34 42.37
CA SER A 202 -27.90 0.37 41.80
C SER A 202 -26.74 -0.57 41.46
N ILE A 203 -26.48 -1.57 42.29
CA ILE A 203 -25.43 -2.58 42.04
C ILE A 203 -25.87 -3.53 40.92
N LEU A 204 -27.13 -3.95 40.91
CA LEU A 204 -27.69 -4.78 39.85
C LEU A 204 -27.59 -4.10 38.48
N ALA A 205 -27.90 -2.80 38.40
CA ALA A 205 -27.74 -2.02 37.18
C ALA A 205 -26.27 -1.96 36.75
N ARG A 206 -25.36 -1.60 37.66
CA ARG A 206 -23.91 -1.54 37.38
C ARG A 206 -23.33 -2.87 36.91
N LEU A 207 -23.72 -3.99 37.51
CA LEU A 207 -23.26 -5.33 37.10
C LEU A 207 -23.81 -5.72 35.73
N SER A 208 -25.07 -5.36 35.44
CA SER A 208 -25.69 -5.59 34.13
C SER A 208 -25.00 -4.77 33.04
N ASP A 209 -24.71 -3.50 33.30
CA ASP A 209 -24.03 -2.61 32.33
C ASP A 209 -22.57 -3.05 32.12
N TYR A 210 -21.89 -3.45 33.20
CA TYR A 210 -20.55 -4.04 33.12
C TYR A 210 -20.52 -5.30 32.25
N TYR A 211 -21.48 -6.22 32.44
CA TYR A 211 -21.57 -7.42 31.59
C TYR A 211 -21.79 -7.05 30.13
N CYS A 212 -22.70 -6.11 29.84
CA CYS A 212 -22.93 -5.67 28.46
C CYS A 212 -21.65 -5.13 27.83
N GLN A 213 -20.91 -4.26 28.53
CA GLN A 213 -19.64 -3.72 28.03
C GLN A 213 -18.62 -4.82 27.73
N VAL A 214 -18.42 -5.77 28.66
CA VAL A 214 -17.46 -6.86 28.46
C VAL A 214 -17.91 -7.83 27.35
N SER A 215 -19.21 -8.07 27.21
CA SER A 215 -19.76 -8.96 26.18
C SER A 215 -19.60 -8.36 24.79
N TRP A 216 -19.98 -7.09 24.60
CA TRP A 216 -19.81 -6.41 23.31
C TRP A 216 -18.35 -6.19 22.93
N ALA A 217 -17.46 -6.01 23.92
CA ALA A 217 -16.02 -6.03 23.68
C ALA A 217 -15.54 -7.43 23.21
N ALA A 218 -15.97 -8.51 23.87
CA ALA A 218 -15.60 -9.87 23.47
C ALA A 218 -16.17 -10.26 22.09
N ILE A 219 -17.38 -9.79 21.74
CA ILE A 219 -17.95 -9.97 20.40
C ILE A 219 -17.12 -9.20 19.38
N SER A 220 -16.74 -7.95 19.67
CA SER A 220 -15.91 -7.13 18.79
C SER A 220 -14.54 -7.73 18.52
N GLU A 221 -13.99 -8.54 19.43
CA GLU A 221 -12.71 -9.24 19.26
C GLU A 221 -12.79 -10.42 18.26
N ILE A 222 -13.98 -10.95 17.98
CA ILE A 222 -14.15 -12.15 17.13
C ILE A 222 -15.02 -11.93 15.88
N LEU A 223 -15.79 -10.85 15.83
CA LEU A 223 -16.83 -10.64 14.80
C LEU A 223 -16.25 -10.56 13.38
N ASP A 224 -15.17 -9.82 13.21
CA ASP A 224 -14.43 -9.75 11.95
C ASP A 224 -13.89 -11.13 11.55
N HIS A 225 -13.35 -11.89 12.52
CA HIS A 225 -12.82 -13.21 12.27
C HIS A 225 -13.90 -14.20 11.81
N VAL A 226 -15.08 -14.12 12.43
CA VAL A 226 -16.23 -14.95 12.07
C VAL A 226 -16.68 -14.65 10.63
N ILE A 227 -16.83 -13.36 10.30
CA ILE A 227 -17.30 -12.91 8.98
C ILE A 227 -16.28 -13.20 7.86
N LEU A 228 -15.00 -12.98 8.13
CA LEU A 228 -13.95 -13.11 7.13
C LEU A 228 -13.51 -14.56 6.94
N TRP A 229 -13.38 -15.36 8.01
CA TRP A 229 -12.59 -16.60 7.98
C TRP A 229 -13.29 -17.87 8.46
N TRP A 230 -14.27 -17.81 9.37
CA TRP A 230 -14.80 -19.03 10.01
C TRP A 230 -15.77 -19.82 9.14
N SER A 231 -16.18 -19.27 7.98
CA SER A 231 -16.99 -19.97 6.99
C SER A 231 -16.13 -20.62 5.90
N PRO A 232 -16.49 -21.83 5.41
CA PRO A 232 -15.94 -22.37 4.16
C PRO A 232 -16.16 -21.45 2.95
N GLU A 233 -17.08 -20.50 3.06
CA GLU A 233 -17.38 -19.45 2.09
C GLU A 233 -17.08 -18.05 2.65
N GLY A 234 -16.15 -17.93 3.62
CA GLY A 234 -15.80 -16.68 4.29
C GLY A 234 -15.40 -15.59 3.30
N LEU A 235 -15.73 -14.33 3.61
CA LEU A 235 -15.54 -13.22 2.68
C LEU A 235 -14.08 -13.09 2.21
N ALA A 236 -13.12 -13.44 3.07
CA ALA A 236 -11.70 -13.37 2.73
C ALA A 236 -11.23 -14.46 1.75
N THR A 237 -12.01 -15.51 1.55
CA THR A 237 -11.71 -16.59 0.57
C THR A 237 -12.26 -16.31 -0.82
N ARG A 238 -13.01 -15.21 -0.98
CA ARG A 238 -13.69 -14.80 -2.21
C ARG A 238 -13.07 -13.51 -2.76
N HIS A 239 -13.51 -13.11 -3.95
CA HIS A 239 -13.05 -11.86 -4.56
C HIS A 239 -13.42 -10.66 -3.66
N ASN A 240 -12.58 -9.64 -3.69
CA ASN A 240 -12.50 -8.53 -2.72
C ASN A 240 -13.82 -7.73 -2.64
N HIS A 241 -14.63 -7.81 -3.70
CA HIS A 241 -15.91 -7.11 -3.84
C HIS A 241 -16.92 -7.41 -2.73
N GLY A 242 -16.95 -8.64 -2.20
CA GLY A 242 -17.89 -9.01 -1.14
C GLY A 242 -17.63 -8.26 0.17
N ALA A 243 -16.36 -8.17 0.57
CA ALA A 243 -15.94 -7.42 1.75
C ALA A 243 -16.07 -5.90 1.54
N GLN A 244 -15.74 -5.39 0.35
CA GLN A 244 -15.91 -3.98 -0.01
C GLN A 244 -17.37 -3.56 0.09
N TYR A 245 -18.28 -4.33 -0.51
CA TYR A 245 -19.70 -4.00 -0.47
C TYR A 245 -20.23 -4.03 0.96
N LEU A 246 -19.84 -5.03 1.77
CA LEU A 246 -20.26 -5.08 3.17
C LEU A 246 -19.76 -3.86 3.96
N LYS A 247 -18.50 -3.45 3.73
CA LYS A 247 -17.93 -2.22 4.28
C LYS A 247 -18.78 -1.00 3.90
N ASP A 248 -19.03 -0.80 2.61
CA ASP A 248 -19.74 0.39 2.10
C ASP A 248 -21.18 0.45 2.60
N TRP A 249 -21.87 -0.69 2.61
CA TRP A 249 -23.21 -0.79 3.18
C TRP A 249 -23.21 -0.48 4.69
N LEU A 250 -22.28 -1.06 5.44
CA LEU A 250 -22.19 -0.87 6.89
C LEU A 250 -21.86 0.60 7.23
N HIS A 251 -20.93 1.20 6.49
CA HIS A 251 -20.59 2.62 6.61
C HIS A 251 -21.82 3.51 6.36
N SER A 252 -22.56 3.27 5.27
CA SER A 252 -23.80 4.01 4.98
C SER A 252 -24.89 3.81 6.05
N PHE A 253 -25.00 2.60 6.58
CA PHE A 253 -25.94 2.27 7.65
C PHE A 253 -25.60 3.02 8.95
N LEU A 254 -24.32 3.11 9.30
CA LEU A 254 -23.83 3.78 10.51
C LEU A 254 -23.88 5.31 10.43
N LEU A 255 -23.80 5.88 9.21
CA LEU A 255 -23.98 7.32 8.95
C LEU A 255 -25.43 7.78 9.02
N THR A 256 -26.38 6.90 8.72
CA THR A 256 -27.80 7.22 8.87
C THR A 256 -28.12 7.41 10.35
N PRO A 257 -28.99 8.36 10.77
CA PRO A 257 -29.48 8.46 12.14
C PRO A 257 -30.30 7.21 12.48
N SER A 258 -29.59 6.13 12.77
CA SER A 258 -30.10 4.81 13.07
C SER A 258 -30.20 4.68 14.60
N ASN A 259 -31.29 4.06 15.08
CA ASN A 259 -31.44 3.76 16.51
C ASN A 259 -30.57 2.55 16.91
N VAL A 260 -29.32 2.46 16.42
CA VAL A 260 -28.38 1.43 16.86
C VAL A 260 -28.07 1.69 18.34
N PRO A 261 -28.26 0.70 19.24
CA PRO A 261 -27.95 0.88 20.64
C PRO A 261 -26.50 1.31 20.87
N ILE A 262 -26.29 2.25 21.80
CA ILE A 262 -24.96 2.82 22.12
C ILE A 262 -23.96 1.72 22.50
N SER A 263 -24.42 0.60 23.05
CA SER A 263 -23.57 -0.55 23.39
C SER A 263 -23.07 -1.35 22.19
N ILE A 264 -23.79 -1.33 21.07
CA ILE A 264 -23.49 -2.11 19.86
C ILE A 264 -22.65 -1.30 18.87
N ARG A 265 -22.89 0.01 18.79
CA ARG A 265 -22.25 0.88 17.81
C ARG A 265 -20.72 0.74 17.74
N PRO A 266 -19.96 0.70 18.86
CA PRO A 266 -18.51 0.51 18.81
C PRO A 266 -18.09 -0.81 18.15
N THR A 267 -18.84 -1.90 18.37
CA THR A 267 -18.59 -3.21 17.75
C THR A 267 -18.77 -3.15 16.23
N LEU A 268 -19.79 -2.43 15.75
CA LEU A 268 -20.04 -2.27 14.31
C LEU A 268 -19.08 -1.29 13.65
N ASP A 269 -18.72 -0.20 14.33
CA ASP A 269 -17.69 0.74 13.87
C ASP A 269 -16.36 -0.03 13.67
N ASN A 270 -15.95 -0.84 14.67
CA ASN A 270 -14.74 -1.68 14.59
C ASN A 270 -14.80 -2.73 13.46
N LEU A 271 -15.97 -3.34 13.22
CA LEU A 271 -16.15 -4.25 12.08
C LEU A 271 -15.97 -3.51 10.75
N CYS A 272 -16.55 -2.32 10.61
CA CYS A 272 -16.42 -1.51 9.40
C CYS A 272 -14.95 -1.13 9.12
N GLU A 273 -14.22 -0.69 10.15
CA GLU A 273 -12.79 -0.41 10.06
C GLU A 273 -11.96 -1.65 9.67
N THR A 274 -12.25 -2.80 10.27
CA THR A 274 -11.52 -4.04 10.01
C THR A 274 -11.78 -4.56 8.59
N LEU A 275 -13.02 -4.46 8.11
CA LEU A 275 -13.37 -4.74 6.71
C LEU A 275 -12.65 -3.78 5.76
N GLY A 276 -12.57 -2.49 6.09
CA GLY A 276 -11.78 -1.51 5.33
C GLY A 276 -10.31 -1.87 5.22
N CYS A 277 -9.69 -2.25 6.34
CA CYS A 277 -8.30 -2.75 6.37
C CYS A 277 -8.12 -4.01 5.51
N HIS A 278 -9.05 -4.97 5.60
CA HIS A 278 -8.99 -6.21 4.82
C HIS A 278 -9.11 -5.95 3.31
N VAL A 279 -10.07 -5.12 2.89
CA VAL A 279 -10.26 -4.80 1.48
C VAL A 279 -9.05 -4.04 0.93
N THR A 280 -8.58 -3.04 1.67
CA THR A 280 -7.34 -2.33 1.32
C THR A 280 -6.18 -3.29 1.11
N ALA A 281 -5.99 -4.24 2.04
CA ALA A 281 -4.90 -5.21 1.96
C ALA A 281 -5.04 -6.12 0.74
N THR A 282 -6.22 -6.69 0.53
CA THR A 282 -6.46 -7.67 -0.55
C THR A 282 -6.46 -7.03 -1.94
N CYS A 283 -7.10 -5.87 -2.11
CA CYS A 283 -7.07 -5.13 -3.37
C CYS A 283 -5.65 -4.69 -3.74
N TRP A 284 -4.85 -4.26 -2.76
CA TRP A 284 -3.44 -3.98 -3.01
C TRP A 284 -2.65 -5.24 -3.33
N ASP A 285 -2.82 -6.33 -2.56
CA ASP A 285 -2.04 -7.56 -2.76
C ASP A 285 -2.30 -8.13 -4.17
N GLU A 286 -3.55 -8.05 -4.66
CA GLU A 286 -3.91 -8.43 -6.03
C GLU A 286 -3.25 -7.53 -7.08
N LEU A 287 -3.50 -6.21 -7.05
CA LEU A 287 -2.99 -5.30 -8.07
C LEU A 287 -1.45 -5.20 -8.05
N PHE A 288 -0.85 -5.16 -6.86
CA PHE A 288 0.59 -5.13 -6.72
C PHE A 288 1.22 -6.43 -7.22
N ARG A 289 0.60 -7.59 -6.98
CA ARG A 289 1.06 -8.86 -7.55
C ARG A 289 0.97 -8.85 -9.07
N LEU A 290 -0.10 -8.32 -9.65
CA LEU A 290 -0.22 -8.19 -11.11
C LEU A 290 0.89 -7.28 -11.68
N ALA A 291 1.12 -6.12 -11.04
CA ALA A 291 2.22 -5.23 -11.42
C ALA A 291 3.60 -5.91 -11.29
N TYR A 292 3.81 -6.65 -10.20
CA TYR A 292 5.05 -7.38 -9.95
C TYR A 292 5.27 -8.49 -10.97
N ILE A 293 4.26 -9.31 -11.28
CA ILE A 293 4.38 -10.38 -12.30
C ILE A 293 4.60 -9.79 -13.69
N ALA A 294 3.87 -8.73 -14.06
CA ALA A 294 4.05 -8.04 -15.34
C ALA A 294 5.50 -7.58 -15.53
N SER A 295 6.17 -7.15 -14.45
CA SER A 295 7.58 -6.74 -14.48
C SER A 295 8.56 -7.86 -14.87
N PHE A 296 8.18 -9.15 -14.71
CA PHE A 296 9.00 -10.30 -15.13
C PHE A 296 8.58 -10.88 -16.48
N GLU A 297 7.27 -10.97 -16.74
CA GLU A 297 6.72 -11.69 -17.90
C GLU A 297 6.67 -10.83 -19.18
N CYS A 298 6.50 -9.50 -19.03
CA CYS A 298 6.29 -8.54 -20.12
C CYS A 298 7.21 -7.33 -20.01
N ALA A 299 8.54 -7.56 -19.97
CA ALA A 299 9.56 -6.51 -20.04
C ALA A 299 9.19 -5.44 -21.08
N SER A 300 8.71 -4.30 -20.59
CA SER A 300 8.35 -3.09 -21.34
C SER A 300 7.55 -3.27 -22.63
N ARG A 301 6.65 -4.26 -22.71
CA ARG A 301 5.79 -4.39 -23.90
C ARG A 301 4.77 -3.23 -23.93
N PRO A 302 4.61 -2.55 -25.08
CA PRO A 302 3.62 -1.50 -25.22
C PRO A 302 2.21 -2.09 -25.14
N CYS A 303 1.45 -1.68 -24.12
CA CYS A 303 0.02 -1.98 -23.99
C CYS A 303 -0.82 -0.98 -24.79
N SER A 304 -0.38 0.28 -24.76
CA SER A 304 -0.98 1.42 -25.47
C SER A 304 0.13 2.36 -25.94
N SER A 305 -0.25 3.43 -26.64
CA SER A 305 0.67 4.53 -26.98
C SER A 305 1.11 5.36 -25.75
N GLU A 306 0.52 5.12 -24.58
CA GLU A 306 0.71 5.97 -23.39
C GLU A 306 1.52 5.30 -22.27
N GLY A 307 1.70 3.98 -22.31
CA GLY A 307 2.49 3.26 -21.32
C GLY A 307 2.66 1.76 -21.59
N THR A 308 3.54 1.13 -20.81
CA THR A 308 3.76 -0.32 -20.78
C THR A 308 2.70 -1.03 -19.95
N ASP A 309 2.52 -2.34 -20.15
CA ASP A 309 1.64 -3.18 -19.32
C ASP A 309 1.95 -2.99 -17.82
N THR A 310 3.23 -3.09 -17.45
CA THR A 310 3.70 -2.97 -16.06
C THR A 310 3.45 -1.57 -15.50
N GLY A 311 3.74 -0.52 -16.27
CA GLY A 311 3.51 0.86 -15.86
C GLY A 311 2.04 1.16 -15.59
N GLN A 312 1.15 0.66 -16.45
CA GLN A 312 -0.31 0.78 -16.25
C GLN A 312 -0.78 0.08 -14.98
N MET A 313 -0.26 -1.12 -14.67
CA MET A 313 -0.60 -1.82 -13.43
C MET A 313 -0.15 -1.02 -12.20
N PHE A 314 1.06 -0.43 -12.23
CA PHE A 314 1.51 0.46 -11.14
C PHE A 314 0.65 1.72 -11.03
N ALA A 315 0.23 2.31 -12.16
CA ALA A 315 -0.69 3.44 -12.14
C ALA A 315 -2.04 3.08 -11.49
N GLN A 316 -2.57 1.88 -11.75
CA GLN A 316 -3.78 1.38 -11.08
C GLN A 316 -3.58 1.17 -9.58
N VAL A 317 -2.43 0.62 -9.16
CA VAL A 317 -2.07 0.49 -7.74
C VAL A 317 -2.05 1.88 -7.07
N PHE A 318 -1.45 2.88 -7.70
CA PHE A 318 -1.42 4.24 -7.14
C PHE A 318 -2.80 4.89 -7.12
N GLN A 319 -3.60 4.75 -8.16
CA GLN A 319 -4.97 5.26 -8.19
C GLN A 319 -5.80 4.68 -7.04
N LEU A 320 -5.71 3.37 -6.79
CA LEU A 320 -6.38 2.71 -5.67
C LEU A 320 -5.91 3.28 -4.33
N LEU A 321 -4.60 3.30 -4.08
CA LEU A 321 -4.05 3.73 -2.79
C LEU A 321 -4.29 5.21 -2.50
N VAL A 322 -4.26 6.07 -3.53
CA VAL A 322 -4.58 7.49 -3.42
C VAL A 322 -6.05 7.68 -3.06
N ASN A 323 -6.96 6.93 -3.70
CA ASN A 323 -8.38 6.99 -3.37
C ASN A 323 -8.64 6.58 -1.92
N LEU A 324 -8.11 5.42 -1.51
CA LEU A 324 -8.25 4.93 -0.14
C LEU A 324 -7.63 5.88 0.90
N SER A 325 -6.45 6.43 0.61
CA SER A 325 -5.80 7.40 1.49
C SER A 325 -6.65 8.66 1.63
N ASN A 326 -7.20 9.16 0.51
CA ASN A 326 -8.01 10.38 0.50
C ASN A 326 -9.35 10.18 1.23
N GLU A 327 -9.99 9.02 1.11
CA GLU A 327 -11.20 8.67 1.87
C GLU A 327 -10.97 8.73 3.37
N CYS A 328 -9.79 8.33 3.83
CA CYS A 328 -9.45 8.38 5.24
C CYS A 328 -9.21 9.80 5.79
N GLU A 329 -9.00 10.81 4.93
CA GLU A 329 -8.78 12.21 5.34
C GLU A 329 -10.08 13.03 5.43
N VAL A 330 -11.20 12.46 4.97
CA VAL A 330 -12.51 13.11 4.91
C VAL A 330 -13.42 12.51 5.98
N SER A 331 -14.10 13.34 6.76
CA SER A 331 -15.24 12.90 7.57
C SER A 331 -16.45 13.81 7.28
N GLY A 332 -17.67 13.37 7.59
CA GLY A 332 -18.91 13.97 7.05
C GLY A 332 -18.96 15.51 6.98
N GLU A 333 -18.58 16.21 8.06
CA GLU A 333 -18.59 17.68 8.11
C GLU A 333 -17.29 18.34 7.60
N TRP A 334 -16.22 17.57 7.38
CA TRP A 334 -14.86 18.05 7.15
C TRP A 334 -14.35 17.68 5.76
N ALA A 335 -14.02 18.69 4.96
CA ALA A 335 -13.49 18.47 3.61
C ALA A 335 -12.08 17.84 3.61
N ILE A 336 -11.22 18.20 4.58
CA ILE A 336 -9.92 17.59 4.89
C ILE A 336 -9.61 17.88 6.37
N GLY A 337 -9.20 16.85 7.12
CA GLY A 337 -8.64 17.00 8.46
C GLY A 337 -9.65 17.01 9.60
N ALA A 338 -10.39 15.90 9.72
CA ALA A 338 -11.27 15.62 10.85
C ALA A 338 -10.51 15.55 12.20
N PRO A 339 -11.19 15.70 13.34
CA PRO A 339 -10.61 15.48 14.65
C PRO A 339 -9.89 14.12 14.75
N LEU A 340 -8.75 14.08 15.46
CA LEU A 340 -7.91 12.88 15.56
C LEU A 340 -8.65 11.61 16.01
N MET A 341 -9.67 11.77 16.86
CA MET A 341 -10.45 10.67 17.41
C MET A 341 -11.49 10.10 16.41
N GLU A 342 -11.75 10.81 15.32
CA GLU A 342 -12.70 10.41 14.26
C GLU A 342 -11.99 9.85 13.02
N LEU A 343 -10.66 9.97 12.95
CA LEU A 343 -9.87 9.48 11.81
C LEU A 343 -9.58 7.98 11.96
N PRO A 344 -9.68 7.18 10.88
CA PRO A 344 -9.31 5.77 10.87
C PRO A 344 -7.78 5.60 10.79
N LEU A 345 -7.07 6.05 11.82
CA LEU A 345 -5.60 6.15 11.82
C LEU A 345 -4.90 4.80 11.61
N SER A 346 -5.50 3.70 12.07
CA SER A 346 -5.02 2.33 11.86
C SER A 346 -5.07 1.92 10.38
N GLU A 347 -6.20 2.17 9.69
CA GLU A 347 -6.38 1.91 8.26
C GLU A 347 -5.41 2.78 7.44
N GLN A 348 -5.28 4.06 7.79
CA GLN A 348 -4.35 5.00 7.14
C GLN A 348 -2.89 4.51 7.19
N ILE A 349 -2.42 4.02 8.34
CA ILE A 349 -1.05 3.52 8.49
C ILE A 349 -0.77 2.38 7.50
N ILE A 350 -1.72 1.46 7.31
CA ILE A 350 -1.59 0.33 6.38
C ILE A 350 -1.53 0.84 4.93
N ILE A 351 -2.43 1.76 4.55
CA ILE A 351 -2.45 2.35 3.20
C ILE A 351 -1.12 3.07 2.91
N LEU A 352 -0.64 3.88 3.84
CA LEU A 352 0.58 4.67 3.68
C LEU A 352 1.83 3.79 3.56
N HIS A 353 1.93 2.70 4.33
CA HIS A 353 3.02 1.74 4.17
C HIS A 353 3.01 1.08 2.79
N ARG A 354 1.83 0.70 2.30
CA ARG A 354 1.68 0.11 0.95
C ARG A 354 2.01 1.13 -0.14
N LEU A 355 1.63 2.39 0.06
CA LEU A 355 1.99 3.50 -0.83
C LEU A 355 3.52 3.68 -0.88
N ASP A 356 4.18 3.76 0.28
CA ASP A 356 5.64 3.86 0.37
C ASP A 356 6.34 2.73 -0.39
N HIS A 357 5.95 1.48 -0.11
CA HIS A 357 6.49 0.30 -0.77
C HIS A 357 6.23 0.28 -2.28
N SER A 358 5.05 0.71 -2.73
CA SER A 358 4.68 0.72 -4.15
C SER A 358 5.50 1.77 -4.91
N ILE A 359 5.63 2.98 -4.35
CA ILE A 359 6.45 4.06 -4.94
C ILE A 359 7.91 3.61 -5.03
N HIS A 360 8.43 3.04 -3.94
CA HIS A 360 9.81 2.55 -3.89
C HIS A 360 10.07 1.48 -4.95
N THR A 361 9.17 0.50 -5.06
CA THR A 361 9.30 -0.62 -6.02
C THR A 361 9.22 -0.12 -7.46
N MET A 362 8.21 0.69 -7.81
CA MET A 362 8.07 1.27 -9.14
C MET A 362 9.33 2.04 -9.56
N ARG A 363 9.87 2.86 -8.66
CA ARG A 363 11.09 3.63 -8.89
C ARG A 363 12.29 2.75 -9.21
N LEU A 364 12.51 1.70 -8.41
CA LEU A 364 13.63 0.78 -8.61
C LEU A 364 13.48 -0.01 -9.90
N TRP A 365 12.27 -0.52 -10.18
CA TRP A 365 11.96 -1.20 -11.43
C TRP A 365 12.23 -0.29 -12.63
N ALA A 366 11.62 0.90 -12.69
CA ALA A 366 11.79 1.83 -13.80
C ALA A 366 13.28 2.22 -14.03
N SER A 367 14.04 2.42 -12.95
CA SER A 367 15.47 2.73 -13.03
C SER A 367 16.30 1.56 -13.58
N HIS A 368 15.95 0.33 -13.19
CA HIS A 368 16.63 -0.87 -13.68
C HIS A 368 16.27 -1.16 -15.14
N GLU A 369 14.98 -1.15 -15.45
CA GLU A 369 14.43 -1.49 -16.75
C GLU A 369 14.88 -0.49 -17.81
N SER A 370 14.78 0.82 -17.54
CA SER A 370 15.27 1.87 -18.45
C SER A 370 16.75 1.68 -18.81
N LYS A 371 17.58 1.23 -17.88
CA LYS A 371 18.99 0.93 -18.16
C LYS A 371 19.15 -0.27 -19.10
N LEU A 372 18.38 -1.34 -18.89
CA LEU A 372 18.41 -2.53 -19.75
C LEU A 372 17.98 -2.19 -21.18
N ILE A 373 16.84 -1.50 -21.34
CA ILE A 373 16.31 -1.07 -22.64
C ILE A 373 17.29 -0.13 -23.35
N ALA A 374 17.88 0.84 -22.61
CA ALA A 374 18.84 1.76 -23.19
C ALA A 374 20.08 1.04 -23.75
N HIS A 375 20.52 -0.06 -23.13
CA HIS A 375 21.65 -0.86 -23.62
C HIS A 375 21.36 -1.56 -24.95
N THR A 376 20.09 -1.88 -25.26
CA THR A 376 19.68 -2.44 -26.55
C THR A 376 19.33 -1.36 -27.58
N TRP A 377 19.38 -0.08 -27.18
CA TRP A 377 18.99 1.08 -28.01
C TRP A 377 17.55 1.02 -28.52
N ASP A 378 16.66 0.37 -27.75
CA ASP A 378 15.22 0.34 -28.02
C ASP A 378 14.57 1.61 -27.45
N LEU A 379 14.65 2.70 -28.22
CA LEU A 379 14.29 4.02 -27.72
C LEU A 379 12.77 4.23 -27.60
N GLU A 380 11.96 3.51 -28.38
CA GLU A 380 10.50 3.57 -28.29
C GLU A 380 10.04 3.10 -26.91
N SER A 381 10.42 1.89 -26.51
CA SER A 381 10.13 1.33 -25.18
C SER A 381 10.77 2.17 -24.06
N PHE A 382 11.97 2.73 -24.28
CA PHE A 382 12.63 3.56 -23.30
C PHE A 382 11.82 4.83 -22.98
N PHE A 383 11.37 5.56 -24.00
CA PHE A 383 10.60 6.79 -23.79
C PHE A 383 9.17 6.51 -23.38
N LEU A 384 8.58 5.39 -23.79
CA LEU A 384 7.30 4.92 -23.25
C LEU A 384 7.37 4.74 -21.73
N LEU A 385 8.45 4.17 -21.21
CA LEU A 385 8.67 4.03 -19.76
C LEU A 385 8.96 5.39 -19.09
N VAL A 386 9.89 6.18 -19.65
CA VAL A 386 10.40 7.39 -18.97
C VAL A 386 9.44 8.58 -19.04
N LYS A 387 8.74 8.75 -20.16
CA LYS A 387 7.81 9.86 -20.43
C LYS A 387 6.34 9.43 -20.36
N GLY A 388 6.03 8.13 -20.50
CA GLY A 388 4.70 7.56 -20.27
C GLY A 388 4.53 7.08 -18.83
N ASP A 389 5.04 5.88 -18.51
CA ASP A 389 4.77 5.18 -17.24
C ASP A 389 5.11 6.02 -15.99
N LEU A 390 6.33 6.57 -15.93
CA LEU A 390 6.76 7.39 -14.80
C LEU A 390 5.88 8.64 -14.66
N HIS A 391 5.52 9.27 -15.78
CA HIS A 391 4.69 10.46 -15.77
C HIS A 391 3.27 10.15 -15.28
N GLN A 392 2.66 9.08 -15.81
CA GLN A 392 1.34 8.63 -15.39
C GLN A 392 1.31 8.29 -13.89
N CYS A 393 2.31 7.56 -13.39
CA CYS A 393 2.41 7.25 -11.97
C CYS A 393 2.57 8.51 -11.10
N ILE A 394 3.39 9.48 -11.54
CA ILE A 394 3.56 10.76 -10.83
C ILE A 394 2.27 11.57 -10.80
N ASP A 395 1.51 11.56 -11.91
CA ASP A 395 0.22 12.24 -12.03
C ASP A 395 -0.81 11.63 -11.07
N GLN A 396 -0.92 10.30 -11.02
CA GLN A 396 -1.78 9.60 -10.05
C GLN A 396 -1.47 9.99 -8.60
N LEU A 397 -0.19 10.02 -8.25
CA LEU A 397 0.25 10.43 -6.91
C LEU A 397 0.07 11.92 -6.62
N SER A 398 -0.10 12.76 -7.65
CA SER A 398 -0.31 14.21 -7.46
C SER A 398 -1.66 14.54 -6.79
N TYR A 399 -2.63 13.61 -6.88
CA TYR A 399 -3.94 13.72 -6.24
C TYR A 399 -3.94 13.33 -4.75
N LEU A 400 -2.80 12.89 -4.21
CA LEU A 400 -2.68 12.47 -2.82
C LEU A 400 -2.86 13.66 -1.87
N LYS A 401 -3.80 13.53 -0.93
CA LYS A 401 -4.07 14.51 0.12
C LYS A 401 -3.54 13.98 1.44
N LEU A 402 -2.61 14.70 2.07
CA LEU A 402 -2.04 14.33 3.38
C LEU A 402 -2.08 15.54 4.30
N ALA A 403 -3.03 15.57 5.23
CA ALA A 403 -3.06 16.61 6.25
C ALA A 403 -2.03 16.35 7.35
N ASP A 404 -1.46 17.41 7.91
CA ASP A 404 -0.57 17.33 9.07
C ASP A 404 -1.40 17.44 10.35
N HIS A 405 -1.50 16.31 11.07
CA HIS A 405 -2.24 16.21 12.32
C HIS A 405 -1.35 16.33 13.56
N THR A 406 -0.04 16.59 13.40
CA THR A 406 0.89 16.61 14.53
C THR A 406 0.66 17.78 15.48
N ALA A 407 0.17 18.91 14.96
CA ALA A 407 -0.19 20.07 15.78
C ALA A 407 -1.35 19.80 16.75
N ALA A 408 -2.31 18.94 16.37
CA ALA A 408 -3.46 18.59 17.19
C ALA A 408 -3.08 17.75 18.44
N LEU A 409 -1.90 17.11 18.43
CA LEU A 409 -1.39 16.37 19.58
C LEU A 409 -0.98 17.27 20.76
N ALA A 410 -0.77 18.57 20.52
CA ALA A 410 -0.36 19.51 21.56
C ALA A 410 -1.55 20.12 22.32
N THR A 411 -2.76 20.01 21.79
CA THR A 411 -3.95 20.73 22.27
C THR A 411 -4.98 19.82 22.95
N ASP A 412 -5.00 18.53 22.62
CA ASP A 412 -6.05 17.61 23.08
C ASP A 412 -5.53 16.59 24.10
N ASP A 413 -6.41 16.17 25.01
CA ASP A 413 -6.16 15.06 25.94
C ASP A 413 -6.42 13.72 25.19
N VAL A 414 -5.42 13.30 24.41
CA VAL A 414 -5.55 12.20 23.45
C VAL A 414 -5.23 10.84 24.10
N SER A 415 -5.94 9.78 23.70
CA SER A 415 -5.61 8.42 24.15
C SER A 415 -4.21 7.99 23.68
N VAL A 416 -3.56 7.09 24.43
CA VAL A 416 -2.21 6.58 24.08
C VAL A 416 -2.18 5.97 22.69
N GLN A 417 -3.24 5.23 22.31
CA GLN A 417 -3.35 4.62 20.98
C GLN A 417 -3.37 5.68 19.88
N VAL A 418 -4.24 6.69 20.00
CA VAL A 418 -4.36 7.75 18.98
C VAL A 418 -3.07 8.57 18.91
N TYR A 419 -2.43 8.87 20.05
CA TYR A 419 -1.12 9.53 20.07
C TYR A 419 -0.05 8.74 19.30
N VAL A 420 0.07 7.43 19.55
CA VAL A 420 1.04 6.57 18.88
C VAL A 420 0.73 6.45 17.38
N CYS A 421 -0.53 6.21 17.01
CA CYS A 421 -0.96 6.08 15.62
C CYS A 421 -0.72 7.38 14.83
N THR A 422 -1.05 8.55 15.38
CA THR A 422 -0.80 9.84 14.73
C THR A 422 0.69 10.08 14.50
N ARG A 423 1.54 9.76 15.48
CA ARG A 423 3.01 9.89 15.32
C ARG A 423 3.56 8.91 14.28
N MET A 424 3.07 7.68 14.27
CA MET A 424 3.47 6.67 13.29
C MET A 424 3.05 7.10 11.87
N ARG A 425 1.80 7.55 11.70
CA ARG A 425 1.30 8.15 10.46
C ARG A 425 2.21 9.28 9.99
N ALA A 426 2.53 10.26 10.84
CA ALA A 426 3.38 11.38 10.49
C ALA A 426 4.77 10.95 9.98
N LYS A 427 5.35 9.93 10.61
CA LYS A 427 6.62 9.35 10.15
C LYS A 427 6.48 8.73 8.75
N ILE A 428 5.47 7.90 8.52
CA ILE A 428 5.28 7.21 7.22
C ILE A 428 4.95 8.22 6.13
N VAL A 429 4.16 9.26 6.42
CA VAL A 429 3.92 10.39 5.50
C VAL A 429 5.23 11.04 5.05
N SER A 430 6.20 11.21 5.95
CA SER A 430 7.52 11.73 5.58
C SER A 430 8.31 10.79 4.67
N GLU A 431 8.22 9.46 4.90
CA GLU A 431 8.86 8.42 4.07
C GLU A 431 8.24 8.38 2.66
N VAL A 432 6.91 8.38 2.57
CA VAL A 432 6.14 8.47 1.32
C VAL A 432 6.55 9.71 0.53
N ASN A 433 6.58 10.89 1.17
CA ASN A 433 6.95 12.13 0.49
C ASN A 433 8.40 12.10 -0.02
N ALA A 434 9.33 11.55 0.77
CA ALA A 434 10.71 11.38 0.34
C ALA A 434 10.82 10.45 -0.89
N ASN A 435 10.12 9.31 -0.88
CA ASN A 435 10.10 8.40 -2.02
C ASN A 435 9.40 9.00 -3.25
N TYR A 436 8.31 9.77 -3.06
CA TYR A 436 7.62 10.46 -4.15
C TYR A 436 8.53 11.51 -4.83
N LEU A 437 9.29 12.29 -4.05
CA LEU A 437 10.28 13.21 -4.60
C LEU A 437 11.35 12.47 -5.42
N LEU A 438 11.84 11.34 -4.92
CA LEU A 438 12.81 10.53 -5.65
C LEU A 438 12.22 9.90 -6.92
N LEU A 439 10.94 9.58 -6.94
CA LEU A 439 10.23 9.15 -8.15
C LEU A 439 10.16 10.30 -9.18
N LYS A 440 9.83 11.54 -8.76
CA LYS A 440 9.85 12.71 -9.65
C LYS A 440 11.21 12.96 -10.31
N GLU A 441 12.29 12.70 -9.58
CA GLU A 441 13.65 12.81 -10.11
C GLU A 441 14.05 11.65 -11.04
N SER A 442 13.27 10.55 -11.07
CA SER A 442 13.69 9.32 -11.75
C SER A 442 13.75 9.46 -13.26
N SER A 443 12.82 10.21 -13.88
CA SER A 443 12.90 10.45 -15.33
C SER A 443 14.22 11.12 -15.71
N SER A 444 14.66 12.13 -14.95
CA SER A 444 15.96 12.80 -15.18
C SER A 444 17.15 11.85 -15.00
N LYS A 445 17.12 10.99 -13.98
CA LYS A 445 18.15 9.96 -13.74
C LYS A 445 18.21 8.93 -14.88
N CYS A 446 17.06 8.55 -15.44
CA CYS A 446 16.99 7.67 -16.61
C CYS A 446 17.58 8.34 -17.85
N ILE A 447 17.24 9.61 -18.13
CA ILE A 447 17.82 10.38 -19.24
C ILE A 447 19.34 10.55 -19.09
N SER A 448 19.83 10.80 -17.88
CA SER A 448 21.28 10.85 -17.60
C SER A 448 21.97 9.51 -17.89
N THR A 449 21.28 8.41 -17.63
CA THR A 449 21.78 7.06 -17.96
C THR A 449 21.79 6.82 -19.47
N LEU A 450 20.72 7.22 -20.18
CA LEU A 450 20.68 7.19 -21.64
C LEU A 450 21.82 7.99 -22.25
N ALA A 451 22.14 9.19 -21.73
CA ALA A 451 23.25 10.01 -22.22
C ALA A 451 24.61 9.28 -22.14
N LYS A 452 24.87 8.58 -21.03
CA LYS A 452 26.09 7.77 -20.87
C LYS A 452 26.15 6.61 -21.86
N ILE A 453 25.03 5.93 -22.08
CA ILE A 453 24.94 4.80 -23.01
C ILE A 453 25.03 5.29 -24.47
N CYS A 454 24.41 6.43 -24.79
CA CYS A 454 24.50 7.10 -26.08
C CYS A 454 25.95 7.35 -26.50
N ARG A 455 26.80 7.80 -25.56
CA ARG A 455 28.23 7.99 -25.81
C ARG A 455 28.94 6.69 -26.19
N VAL A 456 28.62 5.59 -25.51
CA VAL A 456 29.18 4.26 -25.81
C VAL A 456 28.73 3.78 -27.19
N ILE A 457 27.43 3.92 -27.50
CA ILE A 457 26.85 3.52 -28.79
C ILE A 457 27.39 4.38 -29.94
N SER A 458 27.59 5.67 -29.70
CA SER A 458 28.22 6.61 -30.64
C SER A 458 29.64 6.14 -31.00
N LEU A 459 30.47 5.87 -30.00
CA LEU A 459 31.83 5.36 -30.21
C LEU A 459 31.85 3.99 -30.90
N ALA A 460 30.96 3.08 -30.51
CA ALA A 460 30.85 1.75 -31.12
C ALA A 460 30.46 1.84 -32.60
N ASN A 461 29.53 2.72 -32.96
CA ASN A 461 29.16 2.93 -34.36
C ASN A 461 30.31 3.54 -35.17
N LEU A 462 31.04 4.51 -34.62
CA LEU A 462 32.24 5.05 -35.26
C LEU A 462 33.30 3.97 -35.50
N HIS A 463 33.51 3.07 -34.53
CA HIS A 463 34.39 1.91 -34.73
C HIS A 463 33.99 1.05 -35.95
N MET A 464 32.71 1.00 -36.29
CA MET A 464 32.19 0.18 -37.39
C MET A 464 32.15 0.91 -38.74
N CYS A 465 31.86 2.21 -38.76
CA CYS A 465 31.64 2.95 -40.01
C CYS A 465 32.74 3.97 -40.34
N PHE A 466 33.60 4.35 -39.39
CA PHE A 466 34.60 5.40 -39.62
C PHE A 466 35.63 4.99 -40.69
N PRO A 467 35.94 5.85 -41.68
CA PRO A 467 36.85 5.52 -42.76
C PRO A 467 38.29 5.20 -42.30
N ILE A 468 38.91 4.22 -42.96
CA ILE A 468 40.31 3.86 -42.73
C ILE A 468 41.30 5.01 -43.00
N SER A 469 42.44 5.01 -42.31
CA SER A 469 43.43 6.10 -42.28
C SER A 469 44.00 6.53 -43.64
N ASN A 470 43.87 5.71 -44.68
CA ASN A 470 44.36 6.06 -46.02
C ASN A 470 43.47 7.08 -46.72
N ILE A 471 42.19 7.14 -46.38
CA ILE A 471 41.23 8.10 -46.96
C ILE A 471 41.55 9.52 -46.47
N TRP A 472 41.91 9.66 -45.19
CA TRP A 472 42.25 10.93 -44.54
C TRP A 472 43.61 11.51 -44.95
N ARG A 473 44.47 10.72 -45.59
CA ARG A 473 45.84 11.13 -45.98
C ARG A 473 46.00 11.37 -47.48
N ARG A 474 44.90 11.42 -48.23
CA ARG A 474 44.93 11.65 -49.69
C ARG A 474 45.46 13.05 -50.01
N THR A 475 46.31 13.14 -51.03
CA THR A 475 46.93 14.38 -51.50
C THR A 475 46.47 14.79 -52.91
N SER A 476 45.65 13.97 -53.56
CA SER A 476 45.07 14.28 -54.88
C SER A 476 43.89 15.23 -54.74
N ILE A 477 43.96 16.38 -55.42
CA ILE A 477 42.90 17.39 -55.48
C ILE A 477 41.71 16.80 -56.24
N VAL A 478 40.57 16.67 -55.56
CA VAL A 478 39.27 16.37 -56.18
C VAL A 478 38.49 17.67 -56.21
N SER A 479 37.99 18.07 -57.37
CA SER A 479 37.34 19.36 -57.62
C SER A 479 35.93 19.49 -57.03
N ASN A 480 35.41 18.47 -56.34
CA ASN A 480 34.20 18.53 -55.51
C ASN A 480 34.33 17.56 -54.34
N ILE A 481 34.30 18.10 -53.11
CA ILE A 481 34.29 17.34 -51.87
C ILE A 481 32.83 17.06 -51.54
N ASN A 482 32.38 15.84 -51.83
CA ASN A 482 31.07 15.36 -51.38
C ASN A 482 31.21 14.80 -49.96
N PRO A 483 30.15 14.87 -49.12
CA PRO A 483 30.19 14.28 -47.79
C PRO A 483 30.44 12.78 -47.85
N SER A 484 31.25 12.29 -46.92
CA SER A 484 31.61 10.89 -46.83
C SER A 484 30.37 10.04 -46.49
N PRO A 485 30.14 8.89 -47.15
CA PRO A 485 28.93 8.08 -46.94
C PRO A 485 28.72 7.61 -45.49
N TYR A 486 29.79 7.49 -44.70
CA TYR A 486 29.67 7.02 -43.32
C TYR A 486 28.91 7.99 -42.41
N VAL A 487 28.90 9.29 -42.73
CA VAL A 487 28.25 10.32 -41.90
C VAL A 487 26.75 10.06 -41.86
N GLN A 488 26.14 9.77 -43.03
CA GLN A 488 24.73 9.42 -43.11
C GLN A 488 24.42 8.15 -42.29
N VAL A 489 25.24 7.09 -42.45
CA VAL A 489 25.07 5.84 -41.68
C VAL A 489 25.18 6.08 -40.18
N TYR A 490 26.07 6.99 -39.75
CA TYR A 490 26.25 7.33 -38.35
C TYR A 490 25.04 8.09 -37.79
N LEU A 491 24.53 9.07 -38.54
CA LEU A 491 23.31 9.82 -38.20
C LEU A 491 22.09 8.90 -38.11
N GLU A 492 21.90 8.01 -39.09
CA GLU A 492 20.80 7.05 -39.16
C GLU A 492 20.82 6.02 -38.03
N ARG A 493 22.00 5.68 -37.48
CA ARG A 493 22.12 4.68 -36.40
C ARG A 493 22.06 5.27 -35.00
N VAL A 494 22.42 6.53 -34.82
CA VAL A 494 22.55 7.15 -33.50
C VAL A 494 21.48 8.22 -33.26
N LEU A 495 21.36 9.18 -34.17
CA LEU A 495 20.50 10.34 -33.98
C LEU A 495 19.07 10.09 -34.46
N LEU A 496 18.89 9.53 -35.67
CA LEU A 496 17.58 9.28 -36.26
C LEU A 496 16.65 8.48 -35.32
N PRO A 497 17.08 7.39 -34.67
CA PRO A 497 16.20 6.61 -33.81
C PRO A 497 15.67 7.38 -32.59
N VAL A 498 16.37 8.45 -32.15
CA VAL A 498 15.90 9.35 -31.09
C VAL A 498 14.86 10.32 -31.64
N LEU A 499 15.13 10.89 -32.82
CA LEU A 499 14.27 11.87 -33.48
C LEU A 499 12.94 11.26 -33.95
N GLU A 500 12.89 9.95 -34.18
CA GLU A 500 11.67 9.23 -34.56
C GLU A 500 10.68 9.05 -33.40
N VAL A 501 11.18 9.03 -32.15
CA VAL A 501 10.37 8.69 -30.97
C VAL A 501 10.12 9.87 -30.03
N VAL A 502 10.87 10.97 -30.17
CA VAL A 502 10.82 12.10 -29.24
C VAL A 502 10.90 13.45 -29.95
N GLU A 503 9.95 14.33 -29.67
CA GLU A 503 9.95 15.75 -30.10
C GLU A 503 10.57 16.73 -29.07
N ASP A 504 11.22 16.19 -28.03
CA ASP A 504 11.89 16.98 -26.99
C ASP A 504 13.21 17.57 -27.50
N GLU A 505 13.27 18.90 -27.57
CA GLU A 505 14.42 19.65 -28.09
C GLU A 505 15.69 19.46 -27.25
N ASP A 506 15.55 19.35 -25.92
CA ASP A 506 16.69 19.23 -25.02
C ASP A 506 17.33 17.85 -25.15
N ILE A 507 16.51 16.79 -25.21
CA ILE A 507 16.98 15.42 -25.38
C ILE A 507 17.64 15.25 -26.75
N SER A 508 17.00 15.74 -27.80
CA SER A 508 17.52 15.69 -29.16
C SER A 508 18.87 16.40 -29.26
N ASN A 509 18.97 17.60 -28.69
CA ASN A 509 20.20 18.41 -28.69
C ASN A 509 21.31 17.78 -27.84
N MET A 510 20.96 17.16 -26.71
CA MET A 510 21.89 16.38 -25.89
C MET A 510 22.48 15.21 -26.68
N VAL A 511 21.67 14.44 -27.40
CA VAL A 511 22.14 13.31 -28.21
C VAL A 511 23.04 13.78 -29.34
N LEU A 512 22.63 14.81 -30.09
CA LEU A 512 23.45 15.39 -31.17
C LEU A 512 24.82 15.84 -30.63
N LYS A 513 24.83 16.54 -29.49
CA LYS A 513 26.06 16.97 -28.83
C LYS A 513 26.97 15.77 -28.49
N ILE A 514 26.43 14.75 -27.82
CA ILE A 514 27.18 13.56 -27.42
C ILE A 514 27.74 12.83 -28.64
N MET A 515 26.94 12.68 -29.70
CA MET A 515 27.33 12.02 -30.93
C MET A 515 28.50 12.74 -31.63
N CYS A 516 28.45 14.07 -31.71
CA CYS A 516 29.52 14.88 -32.30
C CYS A 516 30.77 14.92 -31.43
N GLU A 517 30.63 15.03 -30.11
CA GLU A 517 31.75 14.95 -29.17
C GLU A 517 32.43 13.58 -29.24
N ALA A 518 31.66 12.49 -29.30
CA ALA A 518 32.19 11.13 -29.48
C ALA A 518 32.94 10.97 -30.82
N TRP A 519 32.50 11.65 -31.88
CA TRP A 519 33.20 11.67 -33.17
C TRP A 519 34.57 12.34 -33.05
N LEU A 520 34.65 13.51 -32.40
CA LEU A 520 35.93 14.17 -32.14
C LEU A 520 36.83 13.30 -31.23
N ASP A 521 36.27 12.74 -30.16
CA ASP A 521 37.00 11.88 -29.23
C ASP A 521 37.56 10.63 -29.92
N TYR A 522 36.79 10.01 -30.82
CA TYR A 522 37.27 8.88 -31.61
C TYR A 522 38.51 9.26 -32.44
N ILE A 523 38.48 10.42 -33.10
CA ILE A 523 39.60 10.94 -33.89
C ILE A 523 40.85 11.12 -33.00
N TYR A 524 40.68 11.70 -31.80
CA TYR A 524 41.76 11.92 -30.85
C TYR A 524 42.32 10.61 -30.29
N LEU A 525 41.46 9.70 -29.83
CA LEU A 525 41.83 8.42 -29.24
C LEU A 525 42.59 7.54 -30.24
N HIS A 526 42.14 7.49 -31.49
CA HIS A 526 42.78 6.72 -32.56
C HIS A 526 43.91 7.45 -33.27
N ARG A 527 44.25 8.68 -32.84
CA ARG A 527 45.34 9.51 -33.37
C ARG A 527 45.30 9.60 -34.91
N VAL A 528 44.11 9.82 -35.45
CA VAL A 528 43.90 9.90 -36.90
C VAL A 528 44.69 11.08 -37.46
N LYS A 529 45.45 10.85 -38.53
CA LYS A 529 46.26 11.88 -39.20
C LYS A 529 45.57 12.35 -40.47
N PHE A 530 45.48 13.66 -40.64
CA PHE A 530 44.83 14.30 -41.79
C PHE A 530 45.88 14.95 -42.71
N SER A 531 45.69 14.81 -44.02
CA SER A 531 46.23 15.76 -44.99
C SER A 531 45.34 17.01 -45.03
N GLU A 532 45.79 18.06 -45.74
CA GLU A 532 44.95 19.26 -45.97
C GLU A 532 43.60 18.89 -46.59
N ILE A 533 43.59 18.05 -47.63
CA ILE A 533 42.37 17.57 -48.28
C ILE A 533 41.52 16.70 -47.33
N GLY A 534 42.16 15.88 -46.49
CA GLY A 534 41.47 15.08 -45.48
C GLY A 534 40.80 15.94 -44.40
N ALA A 535 41.41 17.06 -44.01
CA ALA A 535 40.82 18.02 -43.08
C ALA A 535 39.63 18.76 -43.72
N TYR A 536 39.75 19.15 -45.00
CA TYR A 536 38.62 19.71 -45.76
C TYR A 536 37.47 18.71 -45.92
N GLN A 537 37.76 17.42 -46.12
CA GLN A 537 36.74 16.37 -46.13
C GLN A 537 36.02 16.28 -44.79
N LEU A 538 36.76 16.27 -43.67
CA LEU A 538 36.15 16.22 -42.33
C LEU A 538 35.25 17.43 -42.07
N LEU A 539 35.67 18.62 -42.51
CA LEU A 539 34.85 19.82 -42.42
C LEU A 539 33.55 19.69 -43.25
N SER A 540 33.65 19.16 -44.47
CA SER A 540 32.48 18.87 -45.30
C SER A 540 31.56 17.83 -44.65
N ASP A 541 32.13 16.86 -43.94
CA ASP A 541 31.41 15.80 -43.23
C ASP A 541 30.63 16.37 -42.05
N PHE A 542 31.19 17.31 -41.27
CA PHE A 542 30.45 18.02 -40.21
C PHE A 542 29.39 18.97 -40.78
N ALA A 543 29.68 19.69 -41.87
CA ALA A 543 28.70 20.56 -42.52
C ALA A 543 27.48 19.79 -43.05
N PHE A 544 27.66 18.53 -43.44
CA PHE A 544 26.56 17.66 -43.85
C PHE A 544 25.59 17.35 -42.71
N VAL A 545 26.02 17.37 -41.44
CA VAL A 545 25.12 17.19 -40.29
C VAL A 545 24.07 18.30 -40.26
N THR A 546 24.49 19.55 -40.44
CA THR A 546 23.59 20.72 -40.52
C THR A 546 22.59 20.59 -41.68
N GLN A 547 23.07 20.15 -42.84
CA GLN A 547 22.22 19.90 -44.01
C GLN A 547 21.21 18.77 -43.75
N TRP A 548 21.65 17.68 -43.13
CA TRP A 548 20.82 16.52 -42.81
C TRP A 548 19.72 16.89 -41.81
N VAL A 549 20.05 17.61 -40.74
CA VAL A 549 19.06 18.09 -39.74
C VAL A 549 18.04 19.01 -40.40
N SER A 550 18.49 19.94 -41.25
CA SER A 550 17.59 20.87 -41.96
C SER A 550 16.57 20.12 -42.84
N ASN A 551 17.04 19.09 -43.53
CA ASN A 551 16.26 18.28 -44.47
C ASN A 551 15.44 17.16 -43.79
N CYS A 552 15.64 16.90 -42.49
CA CYS A 552 14.90 15.85 -41.80
C CYS A 552 13.40 16.19 -41.73
N SER A 553 12.53 15.36 -42.31
CA SER A 553 11.09 15.64 -42.39
C SER A 553 10.30 15.20 -41.15
N ILE A 554 10.92 14.42 -40.28
CA ILE A 554 10.25 13.74 -39.15
C ILE A 554 10.09 14.68 -37.95
N ILE A 555 10.99 15.66 -37.80
CA ILE A 555 11.03 16.57 -36.65
C ILE A 555 10.44 17.94 -36.97
N SER A 556 9.83 18.56 -35.95
CA SER A 556 9.25 19.90 -36.04
C SER A 556 10.31 20.99 -36.29
N GLN A 557 9.87 22.14 -36.81
CA GLN A 557 10.78 23.28 -37.06
C GLN A 557 11.45 23.77 -35.76
N ASN A 558 10.76 23.69 -34.62
CA ASN A 558 11.32 24.09 -33.35
C ASN A 558 12.54 23.24 -32.95
N VAL A 559 12.42 21.91 -33.05
CA VAL A 559 13.53 20.99 -32.76
C VAL A 559 14.69 21.23 -33.72
N LYS A 560 14.41 21.45 -35.03
CA LYS A 560 15.44 21.80 -36.01
C LYS A 560 16.20 23.07 -35.60
N ASP A 561 15.49 24.13 -35.25
CA ASP A 561 16.09 25.41 -34.90
C ASP A 561 17.01 25.29 -33.67
N GLN A 562 16.68 24.42 -32.71
CA GLN A 562 17.54 24.16 -31.55
C GLN A 562 18.75 23.31 -31.91
N LEU A 563 18.56 22.21 -32.66
CA LEU A 563 19.66 21.34 -33.11
C LEU A 563 20.70 22.12 -33.94
N LEU A 564 20.23 23.01 -34.82
CA LEU A 564 21.12 23.84 -35.66
C LEU A 564 21.89 24.90 -34.86
N LYS A 565 21.41 25.29 -33.67
CA LYS A 565 22.12 26.20 -32.76
C LYS A 565 23.18 25.52 -31.90
N ASN A 566 23.29 24.19 -31.98
CA ASN A 566 24.22 23.40 -31.16
C ASN A 566 25.65 23.92 -31.29
N GLU A 567 26.31 24.12 -30.13
CA GLU A 567 27.65 24.70 -30.09
C GLU A 567 28.70 23.85 -30.83
N VAL A 568 28.55 22.53 -30.85
CA VAL A 568 29.51 21.64 -31.51
C VAL A 568 29.46 21.84 -33.02
N LEU A 569 28.27 22.01 -33.60
CA LEU A 569 28.12 22.33 -35.02
C LEU A 569 28.74 23.69 -35.34
N ARG A 570 28.48 24.72 -34.50
CA ARG A 570 29.06 26.06 -34.68
C ARG A 570 30.59 26.07 -34.59
N ARG A 571 31.17 25.23 -33.71
CA ARG A 571 32.64 25.07 -33.60
C ARG A 571 33.24 24.38 -34.82
N CYS A 572 32.45 23.60 -35.55
CA CYS A 572 32.87 22.87 -36.74
C CYS A 572 32.47 23.56 -38.06
N GLU A 573 31.79 24.70 -38.03
CA GLU A 573 31.52 25.53 -39.21
C GLU A 573 32.73 26.41 -39.55
N ALA A 574 33.22 26.31 -40.79
CA ALA A 574 34.09 27.35 -41.36
C ALA A 574 33.28 28.17 -42.36
N THR A 575 33.28 29.50 -42.20
CA THR A 575 32.60 30.43 -43.11
C THR A 575 33.19 30.33 -44.53
N ARG A 576 32.37 29.91 -45.51
CA ARG A 576 32.71 29.96 -46.94
C ARG A 576 32.22 31.28 -47.53
N SER A 577 33.11 32.09 -48.10
CA SER A 577 32.75 33.26 -48.91
C SER A 577 32.19 32.82 -50.27
N SER A 578 31.31 33.65 -50.85
CA SER A 578 30.52 33.38 -52.05
C SER A 578 31.29 33.29 -53.39
N ASP A 579 32.61 33.41 -53.40
CA ASP A 579 33.42 33.41 -54.63
C ASP A 579 34.38 32.20 -54.78
N GLY A 580 34.23 31.16 -53.96
CA GLY A 580 35.02 29.93 -54.12
C GLY A 580 36.53 30.08 -53.86
N SER A 581 37.00 31.28 -53.51
CA SER A 581 38.33 31.55 -52.98
C SER A 581 38.28 31.74 -51.46
N PRO A 582 39.26 31.20 -50.70
CA PRO A 582 39.34 31.44 -49.27
C PRO A 582 39.60 32.93 -49.01
N GLU A 583 38.67 33.64 -48.38
CA GLU A 583 38.97 34.95 -47.79
C GLU A 583 39.99 34.76 -46.67
N SER A 584 41.22 35.16 -46.97
CA SER A 584 42.30 35.24 -46.01
C SER A 584 42.04 36.37 -45.01
N LEU A 585 41.56 36.03 -43.81
CA LEU A 585 42.16 36.64 -42.62
C LEU A 585 43.56 36.02 -42.48
N GLY A 586 44.59 36.85 -42.55
CA GLY A 586 45.99 36.49 -42.80
C GLY A 586 46.52 35.25 -42.07
N LEU A 587 46.69 34.17 -42.85
CA LEU A 587 47.94 33.43 -43.10
C LEU A 587 48.83 33.10 -41.88
N GLU A 588 48.63 31.90 -41.32
CA GLU A 588 49.61 30.80 -41.43
C GLU A 588 49.02 29.46 -40.94
N ARG A 589 48.78 28.56 -41.91
CA ARG A 589 48.60 27.10 -41.84
C ARG A 589 47.63 26.54 -40.77
N MET A 590 46.50 26.06 -41.28
CA MET A 590 45.79 24.87 -40.77
C MET A 590 46.77 23.89 -40.08
N PRO A 591 46.41 23.34 -38.92
CA PRO A 591 47.30 22.80 -37.87
C PRO A 591 48.62 23.56 -37.56
N ALA A 592 48.91 24.19 -36.40
CA ALA A 592 48.25 24.34 -35.09
C ALA A 592 46.73 24.30 -35.18
N GLU A 593 46.08 23.43 -34.41
CA GLU A 593 44.77 22.78 -34.68
C GLU A 593 43.53 23.72 -34.75
N MET A 594 43.78 24.99 -35.09
CA MET A 594 42.90 26.05 -35.57
C MET A 594 41.95 26.66 -34.54
N TYR A 595 42.51 27.62 -33.79
CA TYR A 595 41.95 28.93 -33.47
C TYR A 595 40.45 29.03 -33.11
N VAL A 596 40.13 28.76 -31.83
CA VAL A 596 38.90 29.19 -31.13
C VAL A 596 39.32 29.67 -29.71
N PRO A 597 38.71 30.72 -29.11
CA PRO A 597 39.29 31.56 -28.04
C PRO A 597 39.32 30.93 -26.63
N ASN A 598 39.99 29.78 -26.47
CA ASN A 598 40.14 29.07 -25.18
C ASN A 598 41.59 28.61 -24.93
N GLN A 599 42.58 29.45 -25.26
CA GLN A 599 44.00 29.12 -25.14
C GLN A 599 44.46 28.85 -23.69
N GLU A 600 43.77 29.39 -22.68
CA GLU A 600 44.13 29.23 -21.27
C GLU A 600 43.76 27.85 -20.70
N GLN A 601 42.61 27.27 -21.07
CA GLN A 601 42.19 25.93 -20.59
C GLN A 601 43.02 24.79 -21.20
N TRP A 602 43.53 24.95 -22.41
CA TRP A 602 44.37 23.92 -23.06
C TRP A 602 45.82 23.93 -22.57
N LEU A 603 46.31 25.05 -22.04
CA LEU A 603 47.63 25.15 -21.42
C LEU A 603 47.64 24.61 -19.98
N GLU A 604 46.55 24.76 -19.23
CA GLU A 604 46.40 24.12 -17.90
C GLU A 604 46.40 22.58 -17.97
N LEU A 605 46.04 22.01 -19.12
CA LEU A 605 46.04 20.56 -19.37
C LEU A 605 47.39 20.01 -19.89
N ARG A 606 48.39 20.87 -20.18
CA ARG A 606 49.75 20.46 -20.59
C ARG A 606 50.77 20.42 -19.45
N ALA A 607 50.43 20.93 -18.28
CA ALA A 607 51.22 20.61 -17.09
C ALA A 607 50.96 19.14 -16.74
N GLU A 608 52.02 18.33 -16.67
CA GLU A 608 51.97 16.96 -16.16
C GLU A 608 51.36 16.94 -14.74
N LYS A 609 50.02 16.86 -14.66
CA LYS A 609 49.38 16.36 -13.46
C LYS A 609 49.41 14.85 -13.58
N ASN A 610 50.31 14.25 -12.81
CA ASN A 610 50.29 12.83 -12.48
C ASN A 610 48.87 12.43 -12.04
N TYR A 611 48.06 11.94 -12.97
CA TYR A 611 46.82 11.25 -12.64
C TYR A 611 47.22 9.90 -12.03
N LYS A 612 47.20 9.85 -10.68
CA LYS A 612 47.02 8.57 -10.00
C LYS A 612 45.70 7.98 -10.51
N LEU A 613 45.78 6.80 -11.12
CA LEU A 613 44.64 5.92 -11.28
C LEU A 613 43.96 5.78 -9.92
N TYR A 614 42.73 6.28 -9.78
CA TYR A 614 41.80 5.72 -8.82
C TYR A 614 41.06 4.59 -9.52
N CYS A 615 41.61 3.39 -9.36
CA CYS A 615 40.84 2.16 -9.46
C CYS A 615 39.70 2.17 -8.44
N CYS A 616 38.63 1.48 -8.81
CA CYS A 616 37.51 1.10 -7.97
C CYS A 616 37.94 0.56 -6.59
N THR A 617 37.30 1.09 -5.54
CA THR A 617 36.84 0.51 -4.26
C THR A 617 36.21 1.68 -3.49
N GLU A 618 34.97 1.73 -3.03
CA GLU A 618 33.86 0.80 -2.81
C GLU A 618 32.56 1.32 -3.45
#